data_AF-A0A1G2P7M9-F1
#
_entry.id   AF-A0A1G2P7M9-F1
#
_cell.length_a   1.000
_cell.length_b   1.000
_cell.length_c   1.000
_cell.angle_alpha   90.00
_cell.angle_beta   90.00
_cell.angle_gamma   90.00
#
_symmetry.space_group_name_H-M   'P 1'
#
loop_
_entity.id
_entity.type
_entity.pdbx_description
1 polymer ?
#
loop_
_entity_poly.entity_id
_entity_poly.type
_entity_poly.pdbx_seq_one_letter_code
_entity_poly.pdbx_strand_id
1 'polypeptide(L)' 'MFRVTLKPIALSEIIRDVGLIFFASLFVGPLLGDKINWSVVLFGLIISLVLWYISLLLAKE' A
#
# COMPACT_ATOMS: atom_id res chain seq x y z
N MET A 1 27.86 -7.27 8.18
CA MET A 1 26.85 -7.33 9.25
C MET A 1 25.90 -6.14 9.07
N PHE A 2 24.82 -6.31 8.30
CA PHE A 2 23.83 -5.25 8.09
C PHE A 2 23.00 -5.07 9.37
N ARG A 3 23.41 -4.14 10.24
CA ARG A 3 22.54 -3.68 11.33
C ARG A 3 21.51 -2.74 10.74
N VAL A 4 20.41 -3.31 10.25
CA VAL A 4 19.20 -2.53 9.94
C VAL A 4 18.54 -2.24 11.29
N THR A 5 18.96 -1.16 11.94
CA THR A 5 18.11 -0.50 12.92
C THR A 5 16.96 0.12 12.13
N LEU A 6 15.85 -0.60 12.02
CA LEU A 6 14.62 -0.13 11.38
C LEU A 6 14.16 1.13 12.13
N LYS A 7 14.55 2.31 11.62
CA LYS A 7 13.97 3.57 12.07
C LYS A 7 12.48 3.52 11.68
N PRO A 8 11.55 3.93 12.57
CA PRO A 8 10.12 3.98 12.27
C PRO A 8 9.81 4.64 10.93
N ILE A 9 10.58 5.68 10.58
CA ILE A 9 10.55 6.39 9.29
C ILE A 9 10.82 5.47 8.09
N ALA A 10 11.87 4.63 8.14
CA ALA A 10 12.19 3.72 7.03
C ALA A 10 11.11 2.65 6.85
N LEU A 11 10.50 2.20 7.96
CA LEU A 11 9.38 1.26 7.93
C LEU A 11 8.12 1.93 7.36
N SER A 12 7.85 3.18 7.71
CA SER A 12 6.75 3.98 7.15
C SER A 12 6.87 4.12 5.63
N GLU A 13 8.07 4.42 5.11
CA GLU A 13 8.32 4.54 3.68
C GLU A 13 8.06 3.23 2.93
N ILE A 14 8.54 2.10 3.46
CA ILE A 14 8.28 0.77 2.87
C ILE A 14 6.78 0.47 2.84
N ILE A 15 6.08 0.69 3.95
CA ILE A 15 4.63 0.44 4.03
C ILE A 15 3.87 1.32 3.04
N ARG A 16 4.29 2.57 2.85
CA ARG A 16 3.71 3.48 1.86
C ARG A 16 3.88 2.96 0.43
N ASP A 17 5.10 2.54 0.09
CA ASP A 17 5.42 2.05 -1.26
C ASP A 17 4.65 0.76 -1.56
N VAL A 18 4.53 -0.16 -0.59
CA VAL A 18 3.70 -1.36 -0.72
C VAL A 18 2.23 -0.98 -0.92
N GLY A 19 1.71 0.00 -0.18
CA GLY A 19 0.35 0.52 -0.37
C GLY A 19 0.09 1.01 -1.80
N LEU A 20 1.05 1.76 -2.38
CA LEU A 20 0.98 2.25 -3.76
C LEU A 20 1.01 1.11 -4.80
N ILE A 21 1.81 0.07 -4.55
CA ILE A 21 1.84 -1.12 -5.43
C ILE A 21 0.46 -1.81 -5.43
N PHE A 22 -0.16 -2.00 -4.27
CA PHE A 22 -1.51 -2.58 -4.17
C PHE A 22 -2.56 -1.70 -4.84
N PHE A 23 -2.49 -0.38 -4.69
CA PHE A 23 -3.34 0.57 -5.39
C PHE A 23 -3.22 0.41 -6.91
N ALA A 24 -2.00 0.45 -7.44
CA ALA A 24 -1.78 0.35 -8.88
C ALA A 24 -2.22 -1.01 -9.43
N SER A 25 -1.85 -2.09 -8.75
CA SER A 25 -2.03 -3.46 -9.25
C SER A 25 -3.43 -4.02 -9.07
N LEU A 26 -4.10 -3.75 -7.95
CA LEU A 26 -5.41 -4.33 -7.62
C LEU A 26 -6.58 -3.36 -7.79
N PHE A 27 -6.34 -2.06 -7.75
CA PHE A 27 -7.38 -1.06 -8.00
C PHE A 27 -7.31 -0.53 -9.43
N VAL A 28 -6.21 0.14 -9.80
CA VAL A 28 -6.09 0.78 -11.13
C VAL A 28 -6.04 -0.25 -12.26
N GLY A 29 -5.23 -1.30 -12.15
CA GLY A 29 -5.10 -2.33 -13.18
C GLY A 29 -6.45 -2.95 -13.59
N PRO A 30 -7.24 -3.50 -12.65
CA PRO A 30 -8.53 -4.10 -12.98
C PRO A 30 -9.60 -3.09 -13.45
N LEU A 31 -9.46 -1.81 -13.14
CA LEU A 31 -10.33 -0.73 -13.66
C LEU A 31 -10.08 -0.44 -15.14
N LEU A 32 -8.88 -0.70 -15.64
CA LEU A 32 -8.50 -0.48 -17.05
C LEU A 32 -8.76 -1.69 -17.94
N GLY A 33 -9.19 -2.82 -17.37
CA GLY A 33 -9.49 -4.03 -18.13
C GLY A 33 -10.92 -4.07 -18.69
N ASP A 34 -11.13 -4.85 -19.75
CA ASP A 34 -12.45 -5.03 -20.38
C ASP A 34 -13.48 -5.71 -19.48
N LYS A 35 -13.03 -6.44 -18.45
CA LYS A 35 -13.88 -7.10 -17.45
C LYS A 35 -13.48 -6.67 -16.05
N ILE A 36 -14.25 -5.75 -15.48
CA ILE A 36 -13.99 -5.22 -14.14
C ILE A 36 -14.46 -6.23 -13.09
N ASN A 37 -13.51 -6.79 -12.34
CA ASN A 37 -13.81 -7.55 -11.14
C ASN A 37 -13.90 -6.60 -9.94
N TRP A 38 -15.11 -6.10 -9.69
CA TRP A 38 -15.40 -5.12 -8.63
C TRP A 38 -14.96 -5.56 -7.23
N SER A 39 -14.99 -6.87 -6.95
CA SER A 39 -14.51 -7.41 -5.66
C SER A 39 -13.02 -7.17 -5.47
N VAL A 40 -12.22 -7.37 -6.53
CA VAL A 40 -10.75 -7.15 -6.50
C VAL A 40 -10.44 -5.66 -6.38
N VAL A 41 -11.16 -4.82 -7.12
CA VAL A 41 -11.01 -3.35 -7.09
C VAL A 41 -11.27 -2.82 -5.69
N LEU A 42 -12.38 -3.19 -5.06
CA LEU A 42 -12.72 -2.78 -3.70
C LEU A 42 -11.67 -3.25 -2.68
N PHE A 43 -11.22 -4.50 -2.81
CA PHE A 43 -10.21 -5.05 -1.90
C PHE A 43 -8.86 -4.34 -2.04
N GLY A 44 -8.43 -4.06 -3.27
CA GLY A 44 -7.22 -3.29 -3.56
C GLY A 44 -7.26 -1.88 -2.99
N LEU A 45 -8.41 -1.20 -3.09
CA LEU A 45 -8.60 0.13 -2.52
C LEU A 45 -8.54 0.11 -0.99
N ILE A 46 -9.26 -0.81 -0.35
CA ILE A 46 -9.28 -0.93 1.12
C ILE A 46 -7.87 -1.22 1.65
N ILE A 47 -7.16 -2.18 1.07
CA ILE A 47 -5.79 -2.52 1.48
C ILE A 47 -4.85 -1.33 1.29
N SER A 48 -4.91 -0.67 0.13
CA SER A 48 -4.08 0.51 -0.12
C SER A 48 -4.30 1.60 0.92
N LEU A 49 -5.56 1.87 1.29
CA LEU A 49 -5.88 2.90 2.28
C LEU A 49 -5.43 2.50 3.68
N VAL A 50 -5.57 1.23 4.06
CA VAL A 50 -5.10 0.71 5.35
C VAL A 50 -3.58 0.82 5.46
N LEU A 51 -2.85 0.41 4.43
CA LEU A 51 -1.39 0.52 4.40
C LEU A 51 -0.94 1.98 4.44
N TRP A 52 -1.60 2.86 3.69
CA TRP A 52 -1.32 4.29 3.73
C TRP A 52 -1.57 4.88 5.12
N TYR A 53 -2.67 4.51 5.77
CA TYR A 53 -2.98 4.95 7.13
C TYR A 53 -1.94 4.44 8.14
N ILE A 54 -1.53 3.17 8.05
CA ILE A 54 -0.48 2.61 8.89
C ILE A 54 0.85 3.36 8.68
N SER A 55 1.22 3.63 7.42
CA SER A 55 2.40 4.42 7.09
C SER A 55 2.36 5.81 7.75
N LEU A 56 1.21 6.50 7.71
CA LEU A 56 1.05 7.80 8.38
C LEU A 56 1.21 7.71 9.90
N LEU A 57 0.70 6.66 10.54
CA LEU A 57 0.88 6.45 11.98
C LEU A 57 2.37 6.26 12.32
N LEU A 58 3.10 5.46 11.54
CA LEU A 58 4.53 5.22 11.75
C LEU A 58 5.40 6.45 11.42
N ALA A 59 4.94 7.35 10.56
CA ALA A 59 5.62 8.61 10.25
C ALA A 59 5.36 9.71 11.29
N LYS A 60 4.36 9.54 12.17
CA LYS A 60 3.97 10.55 13.16
C LYS A 60 4.72 10.40 14.50
N GLU A 61 5.55 9.36 14.64
CA GLU A 61 6.56 9.20 15.71
C GLU A 61 7.95 9.65 15.24
#